data_AF-A0A2H3CJI3-F1
#
_entry.id   AF-A0A2H3CJI3-F1
#
_cell.length_a   1.000
_cell.length_b   1.000
_cell.length_c   1.000
_cell.angle_alpha   90.00
_cell.angle_beta   90.00
_cell.angle_gamma   90.00
#
_symmetry.space_group_name_H-M   'P 1'
#
loop_
_entity.id
_entity.type
_entity.pdbx_description
1 polymer ?
#
loop_
_entity_poly.entity_id
_entity_poly.type
_entity_poly.pdbx_seq_one_letter_code
_entity_poly.pdbx_strand_id
1 'polypeptide(L)'
;MAENSPIPDANINPALRFLHLPQPDLSEDTPSDNEELPPAGTIRQTDDDHSDPNNTIFSGPVGPMVANLLITDLTPFGQFLKANMELSDESELKLDHFCSPHPHEERLAMLYAMILSNQDLLRGMRKTASKNWEISMELQHTMRELQVQGLPPDNEPSRVTQVLSKIQAKLTQFRSVLKEKVMQSQTSKGTNFKNIGDLAGVLIKNTKIPRTQELYMRLAFLRFLLSSESGINLTDEEKFWVNVDNTLEHSLNHCYVEDKKKYGEPLGEGHQTLHLDNAAPWIKTINKNAKSVPKGASITGSRKQLREE
;
A
#
# COMPACT_ATOMS: atom_id res chain seq x y z
N MET A 1 -6.66 -41.26 11.46
CA MET A 1 -6.68 -41.34 9.99
C MET A 1 -8.07 -40.95 9.55
N ALA A 2 -8.24 -39.75 8.99
CA ALA A 2 -9.51 -39.28 8.47
C ALA A 2 -9.35 -39.18 6.95
N GLU A 3 -10.14 -39.96 6.22
CA GLU A 3 -10.19 -39.97 4.77
C GLU A 3 -10.93 -38.71 4.27
N ASN A 4 -10.28 -37.97 3.39
CA ASN A 4 -10.88 -36.82 2.70
C ASN A 4 -11.75 -37.33 1.55
N SER A 5 -13.06 -37.33 1.73
CA SER A 5 -14.01 -37.48 0.63
C SER A 5 -14.04 -36.22 -0.24
N PRO A 6 -14.12 -36.35 -1.58
CA PRO A 6 -14.21 -35.20 -2.48
C PRO A 6 -15.56 -34.48 -2.36
N ILE A 7 -15.51 -33.16 -2.47
CA ILE A 7 -16.65 -32.25 -2.39
C ILE A 7 -17.53 -32.46 -3.64
N PRO A 8 -18.86 -32.62 -3.51
CA PRO A 8 -19.75 -32.81 -4.66
C PRO A 8 -19.87 -31.54 -5.51
N ASP A 9 -19.81 -31.72 -6.83
CA ASP A 9 -19.81 -30.72 -7.92
C ASP A 9 -21.04 -29.78 -8.00
N ALA A 10 -21.98 -29.88 -7.07
CA ALA A 10 -23.24 -29.15 -7.11
C ALA A 10 -23.14 -27.66 -6.73
N ASN A 11 -21.96 -27.19 -6.29
CA ASN A 11 -21.75 -25.81 -5.83
C ASN A 11 -20.92 -24.91 -6.78
N ILE A 12 -20.58 -25.40 -7.98
CA ILE A 12 -19.87 -24.58 -8.97
C ILE A 12 -20.86 -23.70 -9.71
N ASN A 13 -20.70 -22.38 -9.58
CA ASN A 13 -21.48 -21.38 -10.28
C ASN A 13 -21.45 -21.67 -11.79
N PRO A 14 -22.61 -21.86 -12.46
CA PRO A 14 -22.67 -22.21 -13.88
C PRO A 14 -22.01 -21.15 -14.78
N ALA A 15 -21.91 -19.90 -14.33
CA ALA A 15 -21.23 -18.83 -15.04
C ALA A 15 -19.70 -18.97 -15.10
N LEU A 16 -19.08 -19.87 -14.32
CA LEU A 16 -17.62 -20.05 -14.29
C LEU A 16 -17.14 -21.32 -15.01
N ARG A 17 -18.05 -22.07 -15.65
CA ARG A 17 -17.73 -23.34 -16.30
C ARG A 17 -16.77 -23.22 -17.49
N PHE A 18 -16.69 -22.05 -18.13
CA PHE A 18 -15.78 -21.83 -19.27
C PHE A 18 -14.30 -21.72 -18.86
N LEU A 19 -13.99 -21.56 -17.56
CA LEU A 19 -12.62 -21.54 -17.05
C LEU A 19 -12.05 -22.94 -16.77
N HIS A 20 -12.88 -23.99 -16.84
CA HIS A 20 -12.44 -25.38 -16.77
C HIS A 20 -12.48 -25.99 -18.18
N LEU A 21 -11.48 -25.66 -18.99
CA LEU A 21 -11.17 -26.51 -20.14
C LEU A 21 -10.45 -27.78 -19.63
N PRO A 22 -10.79 -28.98 -20.16
CA PRO A 22 -10.07 -30.19 -19.80
C PRO A 22 -8.60 -30.05 -20.17
N GLN A 23 -7.69 -30.24 -19.21
CA GLN A 23 -6.30 -30.42 -19.57
C GLN A 23 -6.14 -31.74 -20.33
N PRO A 24 -5.33 -31.78 -21.41
CA PRO A 24 -5.01 -33.03 -22.08
C PRO A 24 -4.23 -33.92 -21.12
N ASP A 25 -4.71 -35.15 -21.02
CA ASP A 25 -4.16 -36.24 -20.22
C ASP A 25 -2.73 -36.55 -20.72
N LEU A 26 -1.73 -36.21 -19.91
CA LEU A 26 -0.34 -36.59 -20.12
C LEU A 26 -0.10 -37.88 -19.36
N SER A 27 -0.42 -38.99 -20.02
CA SER A 27 -0.04 -40.33 -19.59
C SER A 27 1.49 -40.47 -19.52
N GLU A 28 1.89 -41.18 -18.47
CA GLU A 28 3.21 -41.58 -18.02
C GLU A 28 4.15 -42.11 -19.12
N ASP A 29 5.41 -41.69 -19.05
CA ASP A 29 6.55 -42.50 -19.46
C ASP A 29 7.64 -42.36 -18.39
N THR A 30 7.70 -43.35 -17.51
CA THR A 30 8.84 -43.59 -16.60
C THR A 30 10.00 -44.22 -17.37
N PRO A 31 11.24 -43.79 -17.10
CA PRO A 31 12.35 -44.72 -17.08
C PRO A 31 12.97 -44.82 -15.69
N SER A 32 13.28 -46.07 -15.41
CA SER A 32 13.88 -46.63 -14.21
C SER A 32 15.38 -46.32 -14.12
N ASP A 33 15.85 -46.51 -12.89
CA ASP A 33 17.20 -46.91 -12.46
C ASP A 33 18.27 -45.85 -12.20
N ASN A 34 18.65 -45.86 -10.90
CA ASN A 34 20.01 -45.94 -10.39
C ASN A 34 21.07 -45.10 -11.12
N GLU A 35 21.49 -44.00 -10.49
CA GLU A 35 22.93 -43.71 -10.50
C GLU A 35 23.39 -42.90 -9.29
N GLU A 36 24.56 -43.33 -8.86
CA GLU A 36 25.32 -43.07 -7.66
C GLU A 36 25.99 -41.69 -7.74
N LEU A 37 25.96 -40.91 -6.65
CA LEU A 37 26.63 -39.61 -6.56
C LEU A 37 28.15 -39.76 -6.54
N PRO A 38 28.92 -39.07 -7.41
CA PRO A 38 30.32 -38.77 -7.14
C PRO A 38 30.51 -37.34 -6.59
N PRO A 39 31.64 -37.09 -5.89
CA PRO A 39 31.80 -35.96 -4.98
C PRO A 39 32.31 -34.69 -5.67
N ALA A 40 32.28 -33.61 -4.88
CA ALA A 40 32.71 -32.27 -5.22
C ALA A 40 34.12 -32.16 -5.84
N GLY A 41 34.20 -31.29 -6.84
CA GLY A 41 35.42 -30.63 -7.30
C GLY A 41 35.86 -31.04 -8.69
N THR A 42 35.82 -30.10 -9.64
CA THR A 42 36.94 -29.79 -10.55
C THR A 42 36.61 -28.51 -11.32
N ILE A 43 37.55 -27.58 -11.23
CA ILE A 43 37.69 -26.34 -11.99
C ILE A 43 37.84 -26.68 -13.48
N ARG A 44 37.04 -26.06 -14.36
CA ARG A 44 37.42 -25.89 -15.76
C ARG A 44 37.21 -24.46 -16.23
N GLN A 45 38.35 -23.84 -16.42
CA GLN A 45 38.66 -22.68 -17.22
C GLN A 45 38.59 -23.10 -18.69
N THR A 46 37.83 -22.38 -19.50
CA THR A 46 38.02 -22.29 -20.95
C THR A 46 37.71 -20.86 -21.36
N ASP A 47 38.78 -20.11 -21.58
CA ASP A 47 38.80 -19.00 -22.52
C ASP A 47 38.40 -19.55 -23.90
N ASP A 48 37.55 -18.83 -24.64
CA ASP A 48 37.84 -18.51 -26.03
C ASP A 48 36.88 -17.46 -26.60
N ASP A 49 37.52 -16.46 -27.21
CA ASP A 49 36.99 -15.40 -28.04
C ASP A 49 36.10 -15.94 -29.17
N HIS A 50 34.98 -15.25 -29.44
CA HIS A 50 34.62 -14.87 -30.80
C HIS A 50 33.54 -13.78 -30.76
N SER A 51 33.97 -12.57 -31.11
CA SER A 51 33.14 -11.46 -31.54
C SER A 51 32.46 -11.77 -32.88
N ASP A 52 31.14 -11.65 -32.94
CA ASP A 52 30.40 -11.42 -34.18
C ASP A 52 29.21 -10.47 -33.94
N PRO A 53 29.17 -9.28 -34.59
CA PRO A 53 28.12 -8.30 -34.44
C PRO A 53 27.06 -8.49 -35.52
N ASN A 54 26.13 -9.42 -35.32
CA ASN A 54 24.91 -9.50 -36.13
C ASN A 54 23.81 -10.20 -35.34
N ASN A 55 23.15 -9.46 -34.43
CA ASN A 55 21.89 -9.92 -33.87
C ASN A 55 20.73 -9.38 -34.71
N THR A 56 20.51 -10.11 -35.79
CA THR A 56 19.25 -10.44 -36.44
C THR A 56 17.99 -9.97 -35.69
N ILE A 57 17.24 -9.11 -36.37
CA ILE A 57 15.85 -8.77 -36.09
C ILE A 57 15.07 -10.07 -35.86
N PHE A 58 14.64 -10.29 -34.62
CA PHE A 58 13.73 -11.38 -34.25
C PHE A 58 12.33 -11.02 -34.80
N SER A 59 12.13 -11.27 -36.09
CA SER A 59 10.83 -11.26 -36.74
C SER A 59 10.15 -12.60 -36.45
N GLY A 60 9.72 -12.78 -35.20
CA GLY A 60 8.81 -13.86 -34.85
C GLY A 60 7.43 -13.55 -35.44
N PRO A 61 6.71 -14.53 -36.02
CA PRO A 61 5.35 -14.31 -36.47
C PRO A 61 4.50 -13.94 -35.26
N VAL A 62 4.15 -12.66 -35.16
CA VAL A 62 3.07 -12.20 -34.27
C VAL A 62 1.83 -12.97 -34.71
N GLY A 63 1.34 -13.85 -33.84
CA GLY A 63 0.25 -14.75 -34.19
C GLY A 63 -0.97 -13.99 -34.74
N PRO A 64 -1.78 -14.62 -35.60
CA PRO A 64 -2.90 -13.99 -36.33
C PRO A 64 -4.03 -13.43 -35.44
N MET A 65 -3.91 -13.50 -34.11
CA MET A 65 -4.91 -12.96 -33.19
C MET A 65 -4.92 -11.43 -33.11
N VAL A 66 -3.81 -10.73 -33.41
CA VAL A 66 -3.79 -9.26 -33.30
C VAL A 66 -4.24 -8.57 -34.59
N ALA A 67 -4.06 -9.22 -35.75
CA ALA A 67 -4.46 -8.66 -37.04
C ALA A 67 -5.97 -8.74 -37.31
N ASN A 68 -6.70 -9.66 -36.68
CA ASN A 68 -8.15 -9.83 -36.87
C ASN A 68 -9.03 -9.00 -35.91
N LEU A 69 -8.42 -8.20 -35.03
CA LEU A 69 -9.14 -7.22 -34.19
C LEU A 69 -9.50 -5.93 -34.97
N LEU A 70 -9.11 -5.83 -36.24
CA LEU A 70 -9.07 -4.55 -36.96
C LEU A 70 -10.33 -4.23 -37.79
N ILE A 71 -11.27 -5.17 -37.95
CA ILE A 71 -12.53 -4.97 -38.70
C ILE A 71 -13.70 -5.78 -38.10
N THR A 72 -13.80 -5.87 -36.77
CA THR A 72 -14.98 -6.48 -36.14
C THR A 72 -15.96 -5.40 -35.70
N ASP A 73 -17.24 -5.65 -35.96
CA ASP A 73 -18.33 -4.91 -35.33
C ASP A 73 -18.24 -5.17 -33.83
N LEU A 74 -17.97 -4.10 -33.07
CA LEU A 74 -17.80 -4.17 -31.62
C LEU A 74 -19.14 -4.01 -30.88
N THR A 75 -20.25 -3.81 -31.61
CA THR A 75 -21.58 -3.63 -31.04
C THR A 75 -22.00 -4.79 -30.12
N PRO A 76 -21.83 -6.08 -30.49
CA PRO A 76 -22.21 -7.19 -29.62
C PRO A 76 -21.40 -7.20 -28.32
N PHE A 77 -20.12 -6.83 -28.39
CA PHE A 77 -19.26 -6.74 -27.22
C PHE A 77 -19.61 -5.53 -26.34
N GLY A 78 -19.95 -4.39 -26.94
CA GLY A 78 -20.45 -3.22 -26.22
C GLY A 78 -21.73 -3.54 -25.45
N GLN A 79 -22.68 -4.23 -26.08
CA GLN A 79 -23.91 -4.70 -25.41
C GLN A 79 -23.60 -5.67 -24.26
N PHE A 80 -22.66 -6.59 -24.46
CA PHE A 80 -22.21 -7.48 -23.39
C PHE A 80 -21.64 -6.71 -22.20
N LEU A 81 -20.78 -5.70 -22.42
CA LEU A 81 -20.23 -4.89 -21.33
C LEU A 81 -21.32 -4.11 -20.59
N LYS A 82 -22.29 -3.50 -21.29
CA LYS A 82 -23.42 -2.80 -20.66
C LYS A 82 -24.26 -3.73 -19.77
N ALA A 83 -24.47 -4.98 -20.19
CA ALA A 83 -25.22 -5.95 -19.41
C ALA A 83 -24.49 -6.45 -18.16
N ASN A 84 -23.15 -6.35 -18.11
CA ASN A 84 -22.32 -6.94 -17.06
C ASN A 84 -21.59 -5.90 -16.18
N MET A 85 -21.70 -4.61 -16.50
CA MET A 85 -21.06 -3.53 -15.76
C MET A 85 -22.09 -2.44 -15.47
N GLU A 86 -22.08 -1.92 -14.25
CA GLU A 86 -22.90 -0.76 -13.89
C GLU A 86 -22.26 0.51 -14.49
N LEU A 87 -22.65 0.84 -15.72
CA LEU A 87 -22.23 2.06 -16.41
C LEU A 87 -23.27 3.17 -16.19
N SER A 88 -22.81 4.41 -16.08
CA SER A 88 -23.70 5.57 -16.14
C SER A 88 -24.25 5.75 -17.56
N ASP A 89 -25.44 6.33 -17.72
CA ASP A 89 -26.04 6.66 -19.03
C ASP A 89 -25.07 7.37 -20.01
N GLU A 90 -24.25 8.30 -19.51
CA GLU A 90 -23.25 9.01 -20.33
C GLU A 90 -22.14 8.08 -20.84
N SER A 91 -21.72 7.13 -20.01
CA SER A 91 -20.68 6.14 -20.35
C SER A 91 -21.20 5.07 -21.30
N GLU A 92 -22.47 4.67 -21.15
CA GLU A 92 -23.13 3.77 -22.11
C GLU A 92 -23.22 4.41 -23.49
N LEU A 93 -23.60 5.70 -23.57
CA LEU A 93 -23.70 6.42 -24.84
C LEU A 93 -22.33 6.59 -25.51
N LYS A 94 -21.28 6.84 -24.73
CA LYS A 94 -19.89 6.87 -25.24
C LYS A 94 -19.42 5.49 -25.69
N LEU A 95 -19.79 4.43 -24.97
CA LEU A 95 -19.47 3.05 -25.35
C LEU A 95 -20.18 2.65 -26.65
N ASP A 96 -21.46 2.98 -26.80
CA ASP A 96 -22.20 2.75 -28.04
C ASP A 96 -21.60 3.52 -29.21
N HIS A 97 -21.20 4.78 -28.99
CA HIS A 97 -20.50 5.56 -30.00
C HIS A 97 -19.15 4.94 -30.38
N PHE A 98 -18.37 4.44 -29.41
CA PHE A 98 -17.10 3.76 -29.67
C PHE A 98 -17.28 2.44 -30.42
N CYS A 99 -18.32 1.66 -30.08
CA CYS A 99 -18.61 0.37 -30.68
C CYS A 99 -19.24 0.46 -32.07
N SER A 100 -19.75 1.64 -32.45
CA SER A 100 -20.34 1.88 -33.76
C SER A 100 -19.31 1.70 -34.90
N PRO A 101 -19.76 1.39 -36.12
CA PRO A 101 -18.86 1.06 -37.23
C PRO A 101 -18.10 2.30 -37.72
N HIS A 102 -16.94 2.53 -37.14
CA HIS A 102 -16.01 3.59 -37.55
C HIS A 102 -14.93 3.06 -38.51
N PRO A 103 -14.42 3.89 -39.42
CA PRO A 103 -13.17 3.64 -40.13
C PRO A 103 -12.05 3.23 -39.18
N HIS A 104 -11.16 2.37 -39.64
CA HIS A 104 -10.09 1.81 -38.82
C HIS A 104 -9.19 2.90 -38.19
N GLU A 105 -8.84 3.90 -38.99
CA GLU A 105 -8.01 5.04 -38.58
C GLU A 105 -8.67 5.88 -37.50
N GLU A 106 -10.00 6.06 -37.55
CA GLU A 106 -10.77 6.78 -36.55
C GLU A 106 -10.79 6.04 -35.22
N ARG A 107 -10.96 4.71 -35.23
CA ARG A 107 -10.87 3.89 -34.00
C ARG A 107 -9.49 3.93 -33.36
N LEU A 108 -8.43 3.87 -34.18
CA LEU A 108 -7.06 4.02 -33.69
C LEU A 108 -6.83 5.39 -33.06
N ALA A 109 -7.32 6.46 -33.69
CA ALA A 109 -7.22 7.82 -33.16
C ALA A 109 -7.98 7.98 -31.83
N MET A 110 -9.20 7.42 -31.73
CA MET A 110 -9.99 7.41 -30.50
C MET A 110 -9.30 6.63 -29.37
N LEU A 111 -8.77 5.44 -29.67
CA LEU A 111 -8.02 4.64 -28.70
C LEU A 111 -6.77 5.39 -28.22
N TYR A 112 -6.02 6.02 -29.13
CA TYR A 112 -4.83 6.79 -28.79
C TYR A 112 -5.18 8.02 -27.92
N ALA A 113 -6.24 8.77 -28.28
CA ALA A 113 -6.73 9.89 -27.48
C ALA A 113 -7.19 9.45 -26.08
N MET A 114 -7.85 8.28 -25.97
CA MET A 114 -8.25 7.72 -24.68
C MET A 114 -7.04 7.32 -23.83
N ILE A 115 -6.01 6.71 -24.43
CA ILE A 115 -4.75 6.40 -23.75
C ILE A 115 -4.09 7.68 -23.20
N LEU A 116 -4.01 8.74 -24.02
CA LEU A 116 -3.45 10.02 -23.58
C LEU A 116 -4.28 10.68 -22.47
N SER A 117 -5.61 10.67 -22.59
CA SER A 117 -6.52 11.16 -21.55
C SER A 117 -6.35 10.38 -20.23
N ASN A 118 -6.23 9.05 -20.31
CA ASN A 118 -5.95 8.21 -19.14
C ASN A 118 -4.56 8.49 -18.55
N GLN A 119 -3.53 8.74 -19.37
CA GLN A 119 -2.21 9.14 -18.89
C GLN A 119 -2.24 10.49 -18.18
N ASP A 120 -2.96 11.48 -18.72
CA ASP A 120 -3.11 12.80 -18.09
C ASP A 120 -3.96 12.72 -16.82
N LEU A 121 -5.01 11.88 -16.80
CA LEU A 121 -5.76 11.58 -15.59
C LEU A 121 -4.87 10.92 -14.54
N LEU A 122 -4.07 9.91 -14.91
CA LEU A 122 -3.11 9.27 -14.00
C LEU A 122 -2.01 10.23 -13.56
N ARG A 123 -1.59 11.17 -14.40
CA ARG A 123 -0.62 12.24 -14.06
C ARG A 123 -1.24 13.26 -13.12
N GLY A 124 -2.51 13.62 -13.31
CA GLY A 124 -3.31 14.46 -12.42
C GLY A 124 -3.55 13.77 -11.08
N MET A 125 -3.90 12.48 -11.11
CA MET A 125 -4.03 11.62 -9.94
C MET A 125 -2.70 11.42 -9.23
N ARG A 126 -1.57 11.34 -9.93
CA ARG A 126 -0.25 11.31 -9.29
C ARG A 126 0.07 12.65 -8.64
N LYS A 127 -0.34 13.78 -9.24
CA LYS A 127 -0.23 15.11 -8.60
C LYS A 127 -1.15 15.26 -7.39
N THR A 128 -2.32 14.62 -7.37
CA THR A 128 -3.27 14.68 -6.23
C THR A 128 -3.09 13.55 -5.21
N ALA A 129 -2.52 12.41 -5.57
CA ALA A 129 -2.04 11.38 -4.64
C ALA A 129 -0.68 11.78 -4.05
N SER A 130 0.11 12.57 -4.78
CA SER A 130 1.14 13.47 -4.23
C SER A 130 0.57 14.82 -3.76
N LYS A 131 -0.73 14.96 -3.48
CA LYS A 131 -1.12 15.76 -2.30
C LYS A 131 -0.65 14.91 -1.14
N ASN A 132 0.64 14.96 -0.85
CA ASN A 132 1.16 15.85 0.16
C ASN A 132 0.28 15.68 1.38
N TRP A 133 0.90 15.07 2.39
CA TRP A 133 0.66 15.40 3.79
C TRP A 133 0.85 16.92 3.96
N GLU A 134 0.02 17.74 3.29
CA GLU A 134 -0.09 19.17 3.52
C GLU A 134 -0.34 19.25 5.00
N ILE A 135 0.71 19.65 5.71
CA ILE A 135 0.63 19.83 7.13
C ILE A 135 -0.56 20.73 7.34
N SER A 136 -1.56 20.21 8.03
CA SER A 136 -2.82 20.90 8.15
C SER A 136 -2.59 22.27 8.76
N MET A 137 -3.42 23.24 8.37
CA MET A 137 -3.50 24.54 9.03
C MET A 137 -3.58 24.41 10.56
N GLU A 138 -4.13 23.30 11.04
CA GLU A 138 -4.21 22.86 12.43
C GLU A 138 -2.84 22.70 13.10
N LEU A 139 -1.81 22.16 12.42
CA LEU A 139 -0.47 22.08 13.02
C LEU A 139 0.15 23.47 13.13
N GLN A 140 -0.01 24.33 12.12
CA GLN A 140 0.45 25.71 12.18
C GLN A 140 -0.24 26.45 13.33
N HIS A 141 -1.57 26.31 13.45
CA HIS A 141 -2.35 26.88 14.54
C HIS A 141 -1.85 26.37 15.90
N THR A 142 -1.61 25.06 16.02
CA THR A 142 -1.04 24.44 17.24
C THR A 142 0.32 25.03 17.59
N MET A 143 1.22 25.18 16.61
CA MET A 143 2.54 25.74 16.86
C MET A 143 2.47 27.22 17.28
N ARG A 144 1.50 27.99 16.76
CA ARG A 144 1.24 29.37 17.21
C ARG A 144 0.65 29.40 18.63
N GLU A 145 -0.31 28.53 18.94
CA GLU A 145 -0.89 28.38 20.29
C GLU A 145 0.19 28.01 21.32
N LEU A 146 1.16 27.19 20.91
CA LEU A 146 2.33 26.82 21.70
C LEU A 146 3.46 27.87 21.71
N GLN A 147 3.26 29.02 21.05
CA GLN A 147 4.23 30.11 20.96
C GLN A 147 5.62 29.64 20.47
N VAL A 148 5.65 28.72 19.50
CA VAL A 148 6.91 28.25 18.90
C VAL A 148 7.60 29.44 18.23
N GLN A 149 8.82 29.72 18.69
CA GLN A 149 9.63 30.83 18.20
C GLN A 149 10.04 30.61 16.74
N GLY A 150 10.14 31.71 15.98
CA GLY A 150 10.63 31.67 14.59
C GLY A 150 9.61 31.21 13.54
N LEU A 151 8.33 31.09 13.90
CA LEU A 151 7.28 30.91 12.90
C LEU A 151 7.08 32.20 12.07
N PRO A 152 7.04 32.11 10.73
CA PRO A 152 6.70 33.25 9.89
C PRO A 152 5.26 33.72 10.14
N PRO A 153 4.92 34.99 9.88
CA PRO A 153 3.54 35.48 9.91
C PRO A 153 2.69 34.84 8.79
N ASP A 154 1.36 34.82 8.97
CA ASP A 154 0.43 34.14 8.05
C ASP A 154 0.39 34.75 6.64
N ASN A 155 0.81 36.02 6.51
CA ASN A 155 0.90 36.72 5.24
C ASN A 155 2.15 36.36 4.42
N GLU A 156 3.02 35.47 4.90
CA GLU A 156 4.23 35.02 4.20
C GLU A 156 4.15 33.52 3.80
N PRO A 157 3.29 33.17 2.83
CA PRO A 157 3.00 31.77 2.49
C PRO A 157 4.24 30.98 2.10
N SER A 158 5.19 31.58 1.37
CA SER A 158 6.43 30.91 0.97
C SER A 158 7.29 30.50 2.15
N ARG A 159 7.36 31.31 3.21
CA ARG A 159 8.13 30.98 4.42
C ARG A 159 7.39 29.94 5.26
N VAL A 160 6.06 30.01 5.34
CA VAL A 160 5.23 28.96 5.96
C VAL A 160 5.51 27.62 5.28
N THR A 161 5.43 27.55 3.96
CA THR A 161 5.71 26.32 3.18
C THR A 161 7.10 25.76 3.46
N GLN A 162 8.13 26.59 3.59
CA GLN A 162 9.48 26.13 3.95
C GLN A 162 9.56 25.51 5.35
N VAL A 163 8.90 26.13 6.34
CA VAL A 163 8.84 25.59 7.70
C VAL A 163 8.09 24.26 7.71
N LEU A 164 6.95 24.20 7.04
CA LEU A 164 6.16 22.98 6.90
C LEU A 164 6.96 21.86 6.24
N SER A 165 7.65 22.14 5.13
CA SER A 165 8.51 21.15 4.46
C SER A 165 9.60 20.58 5.39
N LYS A 166 10.22 21.42 6.23
CA LYS A 166 11.21 20.96 7.22
C LYS A 166 10.60 20.07 8.30
N ILE A 167 9.40 20.43 8.78
CA ILE A 167 8.67 19.60 9.76
C ILE A 167 8.30 18.27 9.13
N GLN A 168 7.78 18.27 7.90
CA GLN A 168 7.42 17.05 7.17
C GLN A 168 8.63 16.14 7.00
N ALA A 169 9.78 16.68 6.57
CA ALA A 169 11.01 15.90 6.45
C ALA A 169 11.42 15.25 7.78
N LYS A 170 11.27 15.97 8.90
CA LYS A 170 11.54 15.41 10.24
C LYS A 170 10.53 14.35 10.64
N LEU A 171 9.24 14.55 10.39
CA LEU A 171 8.21 13.56 10.69
C LEU A 171 8.41 12.28 9.87
N THR A 172 8.76 12.39 8.59
CA THR A 172 9.11 11.24 7.75
C THR A 172 10.32 10.49 8.32
N GLN A 173 11.38 11.20 8.71
CA GLN A 173 12.54 10.60 9.37
C GLN A 173 12.14 9.86 10.66
N PHE A 174 11.31 10.47 11.51
CA PHE A 174 10.79 9.86 12.73
C PHE A 174 9.97 8.60 12.44
N ARG A 175 9.09 8.62 11.43
CA ARG A 175 8.29 7.46 10.99
C ARG A 175 9.19 6.30 10.58
N SER A 176 10.23 6.55 9.78
CA SER A 176 11.18 5.50 9.38
C SER A 176 11.90 4.88 10.57
N VAL A 177 12.44 5.70 11.48
CA VAL A 177 13.11 5.22 12.70
C VAL A 177 12.15 4.44 13.60
N LEU A 178 10.93 4.94 13.75
CA LEU A 178 9.88 4.29 14.55
C LEU A 178 9.56 2.89 13.99
N LYS A 179 9.27 2.79 12.69
CA LYS A 179 9.00 1.52 12.00
C LYS A 179 10.16 0.55 12.17
N GLU A 180 11.39 0.99 11.91
CA GLU A 180 12.59 0.18 12.05
C GLU A 180 12.76 -0.38 13.47
N LYS A 181 12.61 0.47 14.50
CA LYS A 181 12.75 0.04 15.91
C LYS A 181 11.63 -0.89 16.36
N VAL A 182 10.41 -0.64 15.93
CA VAL A 182 9.28 -1.55 16.22
C VAL A 182 9.52 -2.91 15.56
N MET A 183 9.97 -2.96 14.30
CA MET A 183 10.32 -4.22 13.64
C MET A 183 11.48 -4.92 14.36
N GLN A 184 12.56 -4.21 14.69
CA GLN A 184 13.70 -4.77 15.42
C GLN A 184 13.28 -5.39 16.76
N SER A 185 12.35 -4.75 17.49
CA SER A 185 11.84 -5.24 18.79
C SER A 185 11.16 -6.61 18.73
N GLN A 186 10.70 -7.03 17.55
CA GLN A 186 10.07 -8.34 17.33
C GLN A 186 11.07 -9.44 16.96
N THR A 187 12.34 -9.09 16.74
CA THR A 187 13.40 -10.01 16.32
C THR A 187 14.36 -10.33 17.46
N SER A 188 15.25 -11.30 17.26
CA SER A 188 16.37 -11.58 18.18
C SER A 188 17.32 -10.39 18.39
N LYS A 189 17.36 -9.43 17.45
CA LYS A 189 18.16 -8.21 17.58
C LYS A 189 17.57 -7.20 18.57
N GLY A 190 16.28 -7.33 18.90
CA GLY A 190 15.54 -6.43 19.78
C GLY A 190 15.44 -6.89 21.23
N THR A 191 16.23 -7.89 21.64
CA THR A 191 16.17 -8.47 22.99
C THR A 191 16.29 -7.42 24.10
N ASN A 192 17.12 -6.39 23.89
CA ASN A 192 17.36 -5.31 24.86
C ASN A 192 16.21 -4.29 24.97
N PHE A 193 15.19 -4.37 24.11
CA PHE A 193 14.02 -3.48 24.14
C PHE A 193 12.74 -4.22 23.70
N LYS A 194 12.63 -5.47 24.13
CA LYS A 194 11.55 -6.37 23.74
C LYS A 194 10.22 -5.94 24.37
N ASN A 195 10.19 -5.65 25.67
CA ASN A 195 8.99 -5.09 26.30
C ASN A 195 8.71 -3.67 25.79
N ILE A 196 7.44 -3.25 25.87
CA ILE A 196 6.99 -2.00 25.27
C ILE A 196 7.53 -0.75 25.98
N GLY A 197 7.87 -0.86 27.27
CA GLY A 197 8.46 0.22 28.06
C GLY A 197 9.89 0.55 27.65
N ASP A 198 10.71 -0.48 27.42
CA ASP A 198 12.07 -0.32 26.92
C ASP A 198 12.08 0.17 25.46
N LEU A 199 11.17 -0.35 24.62
CA LEU A 199 11.01 0.17 23.25
C LEU A 199 10.68 1.67 23.26
N ALA A 200 9.72 2.09 24.08
CA ALA A 200 9.41 3.50 24.25
C ALA A 200 10.63 4.29 24.75
N GLY A 201 11.37 3.76 25.73
CA GLY A 201 12.59 4.37 26.24
C GLY A 201 13.65 4.59 25.17
N VAL A 202 13.86 3.61 24.27
CA VAL A 202 14.79 3.73 23.13
C VAL A 202 14.31 4.80 22.15
N LEU A 203 13.03 4.82 21.81
CA LEU A 203 12.46 5.76 20.84
C LEU A 203 12.52 7.22 21.30
N ILE A 204 12.33 7.46 22.60
CA ILE A 204 12.17 8.81 23.15
C ILE A 204 13.35 9.25 24.03
N LYS A 205 14.44 8.47 24.07
CA LYS A 205 15.62 8.65 24.95
C LYS A 205 16.13 10.09 25.04
N ASN A 206 16.13 10.81 23.93
CA ASN A 206 16.68 12.17 23.82
C ASN A 206 15.58 13.25 23.70
N THR A 207 14.38 12.96 24.21
CA THR A 207 13.23 13.86 24.11
C THR A 207 12.67 14.16 25.49
N LYS A 208 11.83 15.21 25.57
CA LYS A 208 11.07 15.55 26.78
C LYS A 208 9.71 14.85 26.82
N ILE A 209 9.47 13.87 25.93
CA ILE A 209 8.18 13.17 25.85
C ILE A 209 8.10 12.20 27.04
N PRO A 210 7.07 12.30 27.89
CA PRO A 210 6.87 11.35 28.98
C PRO A 210 6.42 9.98 28.45
N ARG A 211 6.79 8.93 29.18
CA ARG A 211 6.29 7.57 28.92
C ARG A 211 4.88 7.43 29.51
N THR A 212 3.86 7.55 28.65
CA THR A 212 2.45 7.44 29.02
C THR A 212 1.88 6.08 28.61
N GLN A 213 0.76 5.68 29.22
CA GLN A 213 0.07 4.44 28.85
C GLN A 213 -0.40 4.50 27.40
N GLU A 214 -0.87 5.67 26.99
CA GLU A 214 -1.33 5.93 25.64
C GLU A 214 -0.21 5.77 24.60
N LEU A 215 1.02 6.17 24.94
CA LEU A 215 2.20 5.90 24.10
C LEU A 215 2.42 4.39 23.97
N TYR A 216 2.37 3.64 25.08
CA TYR A 216 2.54 2.18 25.03
C TYR A 216 1.46 1.50 24.21
N MET A 217 0.20 1.92 24.35
CA MET A 217 -0.91 1.39 23.55
C MET A 217 -0.70 1.63 22.05
N ARG A 218 -0.28 2.84 21.66
CA ARG A 218 0.04 3.17 20.26
C ARG A 218 1.21 2.34 19.72
N LEU A 219 2.26 2.14 20.53
CA LEU A 219 3.40 1.34 20.13
C LEU A 219 3.06 -0.15 20.01
N ALA A 220 2.25 -0.69 20.93
CA ALA A 220 1.76 -2.06 20.88
C ALA A 220 0.91 -2.30 19.63
N PHE A 221 0.05 -1.35 19.30
CA PHE A 221 -0.71 -1.36 18.06
C PHE A 221 0.17 -1.36 16.81
N LEU A 222 1.17 -0.48 16.73
CA LEU A 222 2.13 -0.48 15.63
C LEU A 222 2.88 -1.80 15.52
N ARG A 223 3.25 -2.39 16.66
CA ARG A 223 3.92 -3.70 16.69
C ARG A 223 3.00 -4.79 16.16
N PHE A 224 1.73 -4.80 16.54
CA PHE A 224 0.72 -5.71 16.00
C PHE A 224 0.60 -5.57 14.47
N LEU A 225 0.42 -4.34 13.94
CA LEU A 225 0.31 -4.09 12.49
C LEU A 225 1.55 -4.48 11.69
N LEU A 226 2.72 -4.46 12.32
CA LEU A 226 3.99 -4.90 11.71
C LEU A 226 4.27 -6.39 11.91
N SER A 227 3.41 -7.10 12.63
CA SER A 227 3.54 -8.54 12.84
C SER A 227 2.87 -9.29 11.69
N SER A 228 3.32 -10.53 11.44
CA SER A 228 2.71 -11.43 10.47
C SER A 228 1.25 -11.77 10.77
N GLU A 229 0.82 -11.61 12.03
CA GLU A 229 -0.54 -11.90 12.50
C GLU A 229 -1.55 -10.84 12.03
N SER A 230 -1.10 -9.64 11.66
CA SER A 230 -1.99 -8.57 11.19
C SER A 230 -2.59 -8.82 9.81
N GLY A 231 -1.96 -9.68 9.01
CA GLY A 231 -2.31 -9.87 7.60
C GLY A 231 -2.05 -8.65 6.70
N ILE A 232 -1.43 -7.59 7.21
CA ILE A 232 -1.14 -6.38 6.43
C ILE A 232 0.09 -6.60 5.57
N ASN A 233 -0.04 -6.35 4.28
CA ASN A 233 1.09 -6.40 3.36
C ASN A 233 2.02 -5.20 3.58
N LEU A 234 3.24 -5.47 4.06
CA LEU A 234 4.25 -4.46 4.38
C LEU A 234 5.10 -4.01 3.18
N THR A 235 4.90 -4.58 1.99
CA THR A 235 5.70 -4.22 0.79
C THR A 235 5.40 -2.82 0.27
N ASP A 236 4.25 -2.24 0.62
CA ASP A 236 3.84 -0.90 0.23
C ASP A 236 4.00 0.06 1.42
N GLU A 237 5.15 0.75 1.48
CA GLU A 237 5.45 1.67 2.58
C GLU A 237 4.51 2.87 2.66
N GLU A 238 3.98 3.33 1.52
CA GLU A 238 3.05 4.45 1.47
C GLU A 238 1.69 4.05 2.04
N LYS A 239 1.21 2.85 1.70
CA LYS A 239 -0.06 2.33 2.24
C LYS A 239 0.02 1.97 3.72
N PHE A 240 1.19 1.62 4.25
CA PHE A 240 1.33 1.25 5.65
C PHE A 240 0.80 2.34 6.59
N TRP A 241 1.24 3.59 6.45
CA TRP A 241 0.82 4.68 7.34
C TRP A 241 -0.65 5.06 7.15
N VAL A 242 -1.16 4.94 5.93
CA VAL A 242 -2.60 5.12 5.66
C VAL A 242 -3.42 4.05 6.40
N ASN A 243 -2.96 2.79 6.39
CA ASN A 243 -3.62 1.72 7.13
C ASN A 243 -3.58 1.95 8.64
N VAL A 244 -2.43 2.41 9.17
CA VAL A 244 -2.30 2.81 10.59
C VAL A 244 -3.36 3.85 10.95
N ASP A 245 -3.47 4.92 10.17
CA ASP A 245 -4.41 6.02 10.44
C ASP A 245 -5.87 5.56 10.37
N ASN A 246 -6.20 4.66 9.44
CA ASN A 246 -7.55 4.12 9.28
C ASN A 246 -7.97 3.13 10.38
N THR A 247 -7.01 2.49 11.07
CA THR A 247 -7.28 1.42 12.04
C THR A 247 -7.04 1.81 13.49
N LEU A 248 -6.53 3.04 13.73
CA LEU A 248 -6.06 3.51 15.03
C LEU A 248 -7.13 3.50 16.14
N GLU A 249 -8.42 3.61 15.82
CA GLU A 249 -9.47 3.83 16.83
C GLU A 249 -10.07 2.57 17.46
N HIS A 250 -9.88 1.38 16.88
CA HIS A 250 -10.71 0.22 17.25
C HIS A 250 -9.95 -0.90 17.99
N SER A 251 -8.64 -0.76 18.22
CA SER A 251 -7.86 -1.91 18.73
C SER A 251 -6.73 -1.61 19.72
N LEU A 252 -6.54 -0.35 20.14
CA LEU A 252 -5.38 0.03 20.98
C LEU A 252 -5.27 -0.76 22.29
N ASN A 253 -6.37 -0.89 23.05
CA ASN A 253 -6.33 -1.60 24.34
C ASN A 253 -6.14 -3.11 24.17
N HIS A 254 -6.77 -3.71 23.15
CA HIS A 254 -6.62 -5.13 22.86
C HIS A 254 -5.17 -5.45 22.44
N CYS A 255 -4.61 -4.69 21.50
CA CYS A 255 -3.21 -4.84 21.08
C CYS A 255 -2.26 -4.67 22.26
N TYR A 256 -2.53 -3.73 23.16
CA TYR A 256 -1.70 -3.53 24.36
C TYR A 256 -1.74 -4.73 25.32
N VAL A 257 -2.91 -5.31 25.59
CA VAL A 257 -3.03 -6.48 26.47
C VAL A 257 -2.32 -7.70 25.87
N GLU A 258 -2.48 -7.94 24.57
CA GLU A 258 -1.80 -9.04 23.89
C GLU A 258 -0.29 -8.82 23.80
N ASP A 259 0.16 -7.58 23.55
CA ASP A 259 1.58 -7.23 23.56
C ASP A 259 2.23 -7.52 24.92
N LYS A 260 1.56 -7.16 26.02
CA LYS A 260 2.03 -7.49 27.38
C LYS A 260 2.18 -8.98 27.62
N LYS A 261 1.20 -9.79 27.21
CA LYS A 261 1.26 -11.25 27.35
C LYS A 261 2.45 -11.83 26.57
N LYS A 262 2.73 -11.30 25.38
CA LYS A 262 3.75 -11.81 24.46
C LYS A 262 5.16 -11.32 24.79
N TYR A 263 5.31 -10.06 25.22
CA TYR A 263 6.61 -9.39 25.38
C TYR A 263 6.93 -8.97 26.82
N GLY A 264 6.03 -9.22 27.77
CA GLY A 264 6.18 -8.87 29.18
C GLY A 264 5.57 -7.52 29.55
N GLU A 265 5.48 -7.27 30.86
CA GLU A 265 4.96 -6.01 31.38
C GLU A 265 5.87 -4.82 30.99
N PRO A 266 5.30 -3.63 30.68
CA PRO A 266 6.06 -2.45 30.29
C PRO A 266 6.94 -1.89 31.41
N LEU A 267 6.53 -2.17 32.65
CA LEU A 267 7.09 -1.59 33.85
C LEU A 267 7.76 -2.74 34.59
N GLY A 268 9.09 -2.77 34.62
CA GLY A 268 9.78 -3.39 35.75
C GLY A 268 9.46 -2.61 37.05
N GLU A 269 9.91 -3.10 38.20
CA GLU A 269 9.88 -2.33 39.45
C GLU A 269 10.51 -0.94 39.21
N GLY A 270 9.70 0.14 39.28
CA GLY A 270 10.19 1.52 39.23
C GLY A 270 9.77 2.39 38.03
N HIS A 271 9.02 1.88 37.06
CA HIS A 271 8.47 2.75 36.01
C HIS A 271 7.05 3.21 36.38
N GLN A 272 6.84 4.53 36.52
CA GLN A 272 5.49 5.09 36.67
C GLN A 272 4.97 5.54 35.32
N THR A 273 3.72 5.14 35.04
CA THR A 273 3.02 5.61 33.85
C THR A 273 2.32 6.93 34.19
N LEU A 274 2.62 7.97 33.42
CA LEU A 274 2.03 9.28 33.67
C LEU A 274 0.62 9.35 33.06
N HIS A 275 -0.39 9.68 33.89
CA HIS A 275 -1.75 9.94 33.42
C HIS A 275 -1.78 11.21 32.56
N LEU A 276 -2.61 11.25 31.52
CA LEU A 276 -2.66 12.39 30.59
C LEU A 276 -3.04 13.71 31.29
N ASP A 277 -3.82 13.63 32.36
CA ASP A 277 -4.18 14.79 33.18
C ASP A 277 -2.96 15.44 33.87
N ASN A 278 -1.90 14.67 34.08
CA ASN A 278 -0.64 15.14 34.64
C ASN A 278 0.40 15.49 33.55
N ALA A 279 0.03 15.37 32.27
CA ALA A 279 0.94 15.68 31.16
C ALA A 279 1.21 17.18 31.08
N ALA A 280 2.38 17.52 30.55
CA ALA A 280 2.77 18.90 30.30
C ALA A 280 1.72 19.61 29.42
N PRO A 281 1.43 20.91 29.63
CA PRO A 281 0.39 21.63 28.92
C PRO A 281 0.49 21.49 27.39
N TRP A 282 1.71 21.53 26.85
CA TRP A 282 1.93 21.41 25.41
C TRP A 282 1.47 20.06 24.82
N ILE A 283 1.54 18.97 25.59
CA ILE A 283 1.05 17.65 25.17
C ILE A 283 -0.47 17.67 25.09
N LYS A 284 -1.13 18.30 26.06
CA LYS A 284 -2.59 18.46 26.07
C LYS A 284 -3.04 19.28 24.86
N THR A 285 -2.34 20.36 24.54
CA THR A 285 -2.60 21.20 23.36
C THR A 285 -2.43 20.41 22.05
N ILE A 286 -1.36 19.61 21.92
CA ILE A 286 -1.17 18.75 20.74
C ILE A 286 -2.31 17.73 20.64
N ASN A 287 -2.63 17.02 21.72
CA ASN A 287 -3.70 16.01 21.72
C ASN A 287 -5.08 16.60 21.43
N LYS A 288 -5.35 17.83 21.89
CA LYS A 288 -6.57 18.58 21.56
C LYS A 288 -6.65 18.84 20.06
N ASN A 289 -5.59 19.41 19.47
CA ASN A 289 -5.58 19.77 18.06
C ASN A 289 -5.47 18.55 17.11
N ALA A 290 -4.84 17.46 17.55
CA ALA A 290 -4.76 16.22 16.78
C ALA A 290 -6.15 15.63 16.46
N LYS A 291 -7.15 15.82 17.34
CA LYS A 291 -8.54 15.39 17.11
C LYS A 291 -9.24 16.19 16.02
N SER A 292 -8.76 17.40 15.74
CA SER A 292 -9.32 18.30 14.72
C SER A 292 -8.75 18.03 13.33
N VAL A 293 -7.66 17.26 13.23
CA VAL A 293 -7.10 16.88 11.92
C VAL A 293 -8.12 16.00 11.19
N PRO A 294 -8.58 16.39 9.99
CA PRO A 294 -9.46 15.56 9.21
C PRO A 294 -8.80 14.20 9.01
N LYS A 295 -9.49 13.12 9.39
CA LYS A 295 -9.06 11.77 9.01
C LYS A 295 -8.95 11.77 7.50
N GLY A 296 -7.76 11.43 6.98
CA GLY A 296 -7.49 11.48 5.55
C GLY A 296 -8.67 10.88 4.82
N ALA A 297 -9.30 11.66 3.92
CA ALA A 297 -10.47 11.21 3.20
C ALA A 297 -10.11 9.86 2.60
N SER A 298 -10.75 8.80 3.09
CA SER A 298 -10.64 7.49 2.46
C SER A 298 -10.85 7.75 0.98
N ILE A 299 -9.89 7.40 0.14
CA ILE A 299 -9.98 7.59 -1.30
C ILE A 299 -10.98 6.54 -1.83
N THR A 300 -12.19 6.53 -1.29
CA THR A 300 -13.38 5.93 -1.87
C THR A 300 -13.86 6.95 -2.88
N GLY A 301 -13.36 6.82 -4.11
CA GLY A 301 -13.70 7.71 -5.21
C GLY A 301 -15.21 7.72 -5.46
N SER A 302 -15.90 8.76 -4.98
CA SER A 302 -17.20 9.16 -5.48
C SER A 302 -17.01 10.43 -6.30
N ARG A 303 -16.81 10.26 -7.61
CA ARG A 303 -16.70 11.34 -8.58
C ARG A 303 -18.11 11.87 -8.88
N LYS A 304 -18.55 12.93 -8.21
CA LYS A 304 -19.71 13.74 -8.67
C LYS A 304 -19.21 14.76 -9.69
N GLN A 305 -19.67 14.65 -10.94
CA GLN A 305 -19.49 15.66 -11.98
C GLN A 305 -20.26 16.93 -11.60
N LEU A 306 -19.58 18.08 -11.65
CA LEU A 306 -20.22 19.39 -11.77
C LEU A 306 -20.74 19.54 -13.20
N ARG A 307 -22.02 19.87 -13.33
CA ARG A 307 -22.63 20.46 -14.53
C ARG A 307 -22.27 21.95 -14.56
N GLU A 308 -21.75 22.43 -15.69
CA GLU A 308 -21.89 23.83 -16.10
C GLU A 308 -22.84 23.90 -17.30
N GLU A 309 -23.53 25.03 -17.33
CA GLU A 309 -24.59 25.47 -18.25
C GLU A 309 -24.07 25.85 -19.65
#